data_AF-I4G0Y1-F1
#
_entry.id   AF-I4G0Y1-F1
#
_cell.length_a   1.000
_cell.length_b   1.000
_cell.length_c   1.000
_cell.angle_alpha   90.00
_cell.angle_beta   90.00
_cell.angle_gamma   90.00
#
_symmetry.space_group_name_H-M   'P 1'
#
loop_
_entity.id
_entity.type
_entity.pdbx_description
1 polymer ?
#
loop_
_entity_poly.entity_id
_entity_poly.type
_entity_poly.pdbx_seq_one_letter_code
_entity_poly.pdbx_strand_id
1 'polypeptide(L)'
;MSIKLNIGILFFWVFLWGEAVKAQLVPTKGLSPYGEYRQEILNLGWKPKPSVVPDYVPGWPEIICGNRLCSATFISPNGKQILTLSVWFDVKPGHIDYYVAPAFDIVEVEQTIQ
;
A
#
# COMPACT_ATOMS: atom_id res chain seq x y z
N MET A 1 -40.63 -21.31 50.76
CA MET A 1 -39.99 -22.38 49.97
C MET A 1 -39.55 -21.74 48.67
N SER A 2 -38.27 -21.35 48.58
CA SER A 2 -37.76 -20.46 47.53
C SER A 2 -37.27 -21.25 46.33
N ILE A 3 -37.73 -20.87 45.14
CA ILE A 3 -37.36 -21.47 43.85
C ILE A 3 -36.13 -20.75 43.31
N LYS A 4 -35.11 -21.55 42.95
CA LYS A 4 -33.78 -21.12 42.50
C LYS A 4 -33.86 -20.40 41.14
N LEU A 5 -33.18 -19.26 41.09
CA LEU A 5 -32.90 -18.46 39.90
C LEU A 5 -31.95 -19.26 38.97
N ASN A 6 -32.38 -19.54 37.75
CA ASN A 6 -31.58 -20.20 36.72
C ASN A 6 -31.58 -19.30 35.48
N ILE A 7 -30.90 -18.17 35.56
CA ILE A 7 -30.68 -17.29 34.41
C ILE A 7 -29.36 -17.75 33.82
N GLY A 8 -29.49 -18.70 32.91
CA GLY A 8 -28.44 -19.15 32.03
C GLY A 8 -27.78 -17.92 31.41
N ILE A 9 -26.48 -17.84 31.66
CA ILE A 9 -25.53 -16.98 30.99
C ILE A 9 -25.74 -17.20 29.50
N LEU A 10 -26.50 -16.28 28.89
CA LEU A 10 -26.65 -16.16 27.45
C LEU A 10 -25.23 -15.96 26.92
N PHE A 11 -24.71 -17.04 26.34
CA PHE A 11 -23.54 -17.10 25.50
C PHE A 11 -23.55 -15.88 24.58
N PHE A 12 -22.85 -14.84 25.01
CA PHE A 12 -22.47 -13.73 24.16
C PHE A 12 -21.57 -14.37 23.11
N TRP A 13 -22.16 -14.67 21.96
CA TRP A 13 -21.45 -15.07 20.77
C TRP A 13 -20.44 -13.96 20.48
N VAL A 14 -19.24 -14.18 20.99
CA VAL A 14 -18.03 -13.51 20.59
C VAL A 14 -17.88 -13.82 19.10
N PHE A 15 -18.50 -12.97 18.27
CA PHE A 15 -18.16 -12.80 16.87
C PHE A 15 -16.75 -12.18 16.83
N LEU A 16 -15.75 -12.99 17.22
CA LEU A 16 -14.38 -12.86 16.75
C LEU A 16 -14.42 -13.22 15.27
N TRP A 17 -14.97 -12.32 14.46
CA TRP A 17 -14.46 -12.13 13.12
C TRP A 17 -13.05 -11.61 13.32
N GLY A 18 -12.13 -12.56 13.53
CA GLY A 18 -10.74 -12.35 13.26
C GLY A 18 -10.69 -11.94 11.80
N GLU A 19 -10.70 -10.64 11.56
CA GLU A 19 -10.19 -10.07 10.34
C GLU A 19 -8.74 -10.55 10.27
N ALA A 20 -8.56 -11.74 9.69
CA ALA A 20 -7.28 -12.16 9.19
C ALA A 20 -6.87 -11.03 8.26
N VAL A 21 -6.00 -10.16 8.77
CA VAL A 21 -5.38 -9.06 8.04
C VAL A 21 -4.67 -9.75 6.89
N LYS A 22 -5.36 -9.87 5.76
CA LYS A 22 -4.75 -10.36 4.54
C LYS A 22 -3.68 -9.34 4.23
N ALA A 23 -2.42 -9.69 4.50
CA ALA A 23 -1.28 -9.03 3.90
C ALA A 23 -1.63 -8.89 2.42
N GLN A 24 -1.97 -7.66 2.01
CA GLN A 24 -2.62 -7.43 0.73
C GLN A 24 -1.57 -7.79 -0.31
N LEU A 25 -1.81 -8.88 -1.04
CA LEU A 25 -0.84 -9.43 -2.00
C LEU A 25 -0.61 -8.38 -3.08
N VAL A 26 0.49 -7.63 -2.96
CA VAL A 26 0.94 -6.69 -3.98
C VAL A 26 1.44 -7.51 -5.17
N PRO A 27 1.13 -7.13 -6.42
CA PRO A 27 1.66 -7.84 -7.59
C PRO A 27 3.19 -7.90 -7.52
N THR A 28 3.79 -9.09 -7.64
CA THR A 28 5.25 -9.28 -7.50
C THR A 28 5.99 -9.31 -8.83
N LYS A 29 5.30 -9.03 -9.95
CA LYS A 29 5.91 -9.03 -11.28
C LYS A 29 6.83 -7.80 -11.41
N GLY A 30 8.12 -7.99 -11.16
CA GLY A 30 9.15 -6.99 -11.45
C GLY A 30 9.43 -6.90 -12.95
N LEU A 31 9.82 -5.71 -13.43
CA LEU A 31 10.12 -5.31 -14.81
C LEU A 31 8.93 -4.99 -15.72
N SER A 32 7.71 -4.90 -15.19
CA SER A 32 6.57 -4.38 -15.96
C SER A 32 6.65 -2.86 -16.15
N PRO A 33 6.04 -2.31 -17.22
CA PRO A 33 5.82 -0.88 -17.35
C PRO A 33 5.13 -0.32 -16.10
N TYR A 34 5.66 0.79 -15.57
CA TYR A 34 5.17 1.38 -14.33
C TYR A 34 3.69 1.76 -14.41
N GLY A 35 3.22 2.28 -15.56
CA GLY A 35 1.83 2.69 -15.73
C GLY A 35 0.82 1.54 -15.57
N GLU A 36 1.14 0.35 -16.09
CA GLU A 36 0.30 -0.84 -15.95
C GLU A 36 0.25 -1.31 -14.49
N TYR A 37 1.42 -1.42 -13.86
CA TYR A 37 1.55 -1.81 -12.47
C TYR A 37 0.85 -0.83 -11.51
N ARG A 38 0.98 0.47 -11.78
CA ARG A 38 0.27 1.53 -11.07
C ARG A 38 -1.24 1.30 -11.14
N GLN A 39 -1.78 0.99 -12.31
CA GLN A 39 -3.20 0.75 -12.46
C GLN A 39 -3.67 -0.47 -11.65
N GLU A 40 -2.87 -1.54 -11.60
CA GLU A 40 -3.15 -2.70 -10.75
C GLU A 40 -3.19 -2.32 -9.25
N ILE A 41 -2.21 -1.54 -8.78
CA ILE A 41 -2.17 -1.04 -7.39
C ILE A 41 -3.37 -0.17 -7.06
N LEU A 42 -3.75 0.74 -7.96
CA LEU A 42 -4.92 1.60 -7.78
C LEU A 42 -6.22 0.78 -7.73
N ASN A 43 -6.33 -0.26 -8.55
CA ASN A 43 -7.49 -1.18 -8.55
C ASN A 43 -7.60 -1.96 -7.22
N LEU A 44 -6.48 -2.17 -6.50
CA LEU A 44 -6.45 -2.74 -5.15
C LEU A 44 -6.82 -1.73 -4.05
N GLY A 45 -7.10 -0.48 -4.40
CA GLY A 45 -7.54 0.59 -3.49
C GLY A 45 -6.41 1.38 -2.84
N TRP A 46 -5.16 1.12 -3.21
CA TRP A 46 -4.01 1.91 -2.75
C TRP A 46 -4.06 3.31 -3.34
N LYS A 47 -3.54 4.29 -2.60
CA LYS A 47 -3.55 5.70 -3.00
C LYS A 47 -2.12 6.22 -3.20
N PRO A 48 -1.85 6.99 -4.27
CA PRO A 48 -0.54 7.60 -4.46
C PRO A 48 -0.26 8.58 -3.31
N LYS A 49 0.93 8.48 -2.69
CA LYS A 49 1.38 9.44 -1.68
C LYS A 49 2.04 10.61 -2.40
N PRO A 50 1.47 11.82 -2.38
CA PRO A 50 2.10 12.96 -3.03
C PRO A 50 3.46 13.24 -2.41
N SER A 51 4.45 13.49 -3.27
CA SER A 51 5.72 14.05 -2.85
C SER A 51 5.55 15.47 -2.30
N VAL A 52 6.21 15.78 -1.19
CA VAL A 52 6.37 17.17 -0.69
C VAL A 52 7.53 17.90 -1.35
N VAL A 53 8.36 17.17 -2.10
CA VAL A 53 9.52 17.68 -2.84
C VAL A 53 9.08 18.01 -4.27
N PRO A 54 9.55 19.14 -4.87
CA PRO A 54 9.08 19.58 -6.19
C PRO A 54 9.48 18.67 -7.36
N ASP A 55 10.34 17.69 -7.15
CA ASP A 55 10.87 16.78 -8.17
C ASP A 55 9.92 15.60 -8.47
N TYR A 56 8.63 15.90 -8.70
CA TYR A 56 7.64 14.90 -9.08
C TYR A 56 7.55 14.76 -10.61
N VAL A 57 7.21 13.56 -11.07
CA VAL A 57 6.96 13.30 -12.49
C VAL A 57 5.55 13.80 -12.85
N PRO A 58 5.38 14.65 -13.89
CA PRO A 58 4.06 15.14 -14.28
C PRO A 58 3.06 13.99 -14.51
N GLY A 59 1.92 14.04 -13.80
CA GLY A 59 0.88 13.00 -13.85
C GLY A 59 1.06 11.84 -12.85
N TRP A 60 2.25 11.68 -12.26
CA TRP A 60 2.55 10.65 -11.26
C TRP A 60 3.11 11.27 -9.98
N PRO A 61 2.24 11.87 -9.15
CA PRO A 61 2.64 12.60 -7.94
C PRO A 61 3.33 11.74 -6.87
N GLU A 62 3.19 10.42 -6.98
CA GLU A 62 3.85 9.45 -6.10
C GLU A 62 5.31 9.18 -6.44
N ILE A 63 5.77 9.56 -7.64
CA ILE A 63 7.15 9.31 -8.07
C ILE A 63 8.05 10.46 -7.64
N ILE A 64 9.16 10.09 -6.99
CA ILE A 64 10.26 10.99 -6.67
C ILE A 64 11.52 10.43 -7.31
N CYS A 65 12.19 11.25 -8.13
CA CYS A 65 13.40 10.83 -8.84
C CYS A 65 14.65 11.45 -8.24
N GLY A 66 15.65 10.62 -7.95
CA GLY A 66 17.03 11.06 -7.78
C GLY A 66 17.82 10.96 -9.08
N ASN A 67 19.13 11.11 -9.01
CA ASN A 67 20.01 11.10 -10.19
C ASN A 67 20.11 9.74 -10.91
N ARG A 68 19.73 8.63 -10.25
CA ARG A 68 19.95 7.26 -10.77
C ARG A 68 18.77 6.31 -10.60
N LEU A 69 17.84 6.62 -9.72
CA LEU A 69 16.68 5.80 -9.42
C LEU A 69 15.54 6.71 -8.99
N CYS A 70 14.32 6.28 -9.28
CA CYS A 70 13.12 6.88 -8.73
C CYS A 70 12.50 5.94 -7.70
N SER A 71 11.68 6.47 -6.81
CA SER A 71 10.82 5.69 -5.94
C SER A 71 9.38 6.12 -6.13
N ALA A 72 8.45 5.17 -6.02
CA ALA A 72 7.01 5.45 -6.01
C ALA A 72 6.43 5.01 -4.68
N THR A 73 5.69 5.89 -4.00
CA THR A 73 5.13 5.59 -2.67
C THR A 73 3.62 5.56 -2.70
N PHE A 74 3.03 4.49 -2.15
CA PHE A 74 1.59 4.32 -2.02
C PHE A 74 1.18 4.11 -0.57
N ILE A 75 -0.02 4.57 -0.25
CA ILE A 75 -0.67 4.38 1.05
C ILE A 75 -1.76 3.34 0.88
N SER A 76 -1.76 2.35 1.76
CA SER A 76 -2.79 1.30 1.80
C SER A 76 -4.20 1.88 2.00
N PRO A 77 -5.26 1.14 1.58
CA PRO A 77 -6.64 1.59 1.74
C PRO A 77 -7.03 1.95 3.19
N ASN A 78 -6.45 1.24 4.17
CA ASN A 78 -6.70 1.46 5.60
C ASN A 78 -5.77 2.52 6.23
N GLY A 79 -4.83 3.08 5.46
CA GLY A 79 -3.88 4.09 5.93
C GLY A 79 -2.78 3.58 6.86
N LYS A 80 -2.67 2.27 7.12
CA LYS A 80 -1.76 1.70 8.13
C LYS A 80 -0.44 1.18 7.56
N GLN A 81 -0.37 1.02 6.25
CA GLN A 81 0.80 0.50 5.54
C GLN A 81 1.22 1.43 4.41
N ILE A 82 2.54 1.48 4.17
CA ILE A 82 3.17 2.17 3.05
C ILE A 82 3.86 1.13 2.17
N LEU A 83 3.60 1.23 0.88
CA LEU A 83 4.28 0.46 -0.16
C LEU A 83 5.24 1.40 -0.89
N THR A 84 6.53 1.12 -0.80
CA THR A 84 7.56 1.86 -1.53
C THR A 84 8.13 0.96 -2.62
N LEU A 85 8.01 1.41 -3.86
CA LEU A 85 8.54 0.73 -5.03
C LEU A 85 9.81 1.43 -5.48
N SER A 86 10.81 0.64 -5.86
CA SER A 86 11.90 1.15 -6.68
C SER A 86 11.45 1.23 -8.14
N VAL A 87 11.64 2.38 -8.78
CA VAL A 87 11.28 2.64 -10.18
C VAL A 87 12.55 2.98 -10.96
N TRP A 88 12.84 2.16 -11.97
CA TRP A 88 13.89 2.44 -12.95
C TRP A 88 13.32 3.29 -14.08
N PHE A 89 14.19 4.07 -14.70
CA PHE A 89 13.82 4.86 -15.87
C PHE A 89 14.85 4.71 -16.98
N ASP A 90 14.37 4.70 -18.22
CA ASP A 90 15.19 4.73 -19.43
C ASP A 90 14.88 6.00 -20.21
N VAL A 91 15.93 6.75 -20.56
CA VAL A 91 15.80 8.06 -21.21
C VAL A 91 15.94 7.87 -22.71
N LYS A 92 14.85 8.09 -23.44
CA LYS A 92 14.78 7.99 -24.90
C LYS A 92 14.60 9.38 -25.53
N PRO A 93 14.90 9.55 -26.83
CA PRO A 93 14.62 10.81 -27.52
C PRO A 93 13.12 11.16 -27.41
N GLY A 94 12.82 12.25 -26.70
CA GLY A 94 11.47 12.79 -26.56
C GLY A 94 10.57 12.16 -25.48
N HIS A 95 11.02 11.13 -24.77
CA HIS A 95 10.24 10.52 -23.67
C HIS A 95 11.10 9.75 -22.67
N ILE A 96 10.57 9.52 -21.47
CA ILE A 96 11.19 8.68 -20.44
C ILE A 96 10.25 7.51 -20.18
N ASP A 97 10.77 6.29 -20.28
CA ASP A 97 10.05 5.08 -19.91
C ASP A 97 10.36 4.71 -18.46
N TYR A 98 9.36 4.22 -17.75
CA TYR A 98 9.47 3.89 -16.33
C TYR A 98 9.06 2.45 -16.09
N TYR A 99 9.86 1.76 -15.27
CA TYR A 99 9.73 0.33 -15.00
C TYR A 99 9.80 0.06 -13.51
N VAL A 100 8.99 -0.88 -13.03
CA VAL A 100 9.06 -1.33 -11.63
C VAL A 100 10.27 -2.24 -11.47
N ALA A 101 11.18 -1.88 -10.57
CA ALA A 101 12.27 -2.77 -10.20
C ALA A 101 11.74 -3.91 -9.32
N PRO A 102 12.34 -5.10 -9.36
CA PRO A 102 11.88 -6.26 -8.58
C PRO A 102 12.03 -6.10 -7.06
N ALA A 103 12.60 -4.99 -6.58
CA ALA A 103 12.74 -4.67 -5.16
C ALA A 103 11.63 -3.72 -4.70
N PHE A 104 10.86 -4.15 -3.70
CA PHE A 104 9.86 -3.32 -3.02
C PHE A 104 9.92 -3.57 -1.51
N ASP A 105 9.68 -2.50 -0.76
CA ASP A 105 9.61 -2.53 0.70
C ASP A 105 8.19 -2.19 1.14
N ILE A 106 7.64 -3.00 2.05
CA ILE A 106 6.36 -2.74 2.71
C ILE A 106 6.67 -2.50 4.18
N VAL A 107 6.32 -1.31 4.67
CA VAL A 107 6.57 -0.91 6.06
C VAL A 107 5.24 -0.58 6.74
N GLU A 108 5.04 -1.13 7.93
CA GLU A 108 3.91 -0.76 8.78
C GLU A 108 4.15 0.63 9.38
N VAL A 109 3.13 1.48 9.37
CA VAL A 109 3.21 2.80 9.99
C VAL A 109 3.10 2.59 11.49
N GLU A 110 4.23 2.63 12.19
CA GLU A 110 4.24 2.65 13.66
C GLU A 110 3.52 3.92 14.11
N GLN A 111 2.31 3.78 14.67
CA GLN A 111 1.54 4.91 15.18
C GLN A 111 2.26 5.47 16.40
N THR A 112 3.09 6.50 16.21
CA THR A 112 3.62 7.27 17.32
C THR A 112 2.46 8.06 17.92
N ILE A 113 1.86 7.54 19.00
CA ILE A 113 0.88 8.28 19.79
C ILE A 113 1.66 9.44 20.45
N GLN A 114 1.44 10.66 19.95
CA GLN A 114 1.86 11.90 20.61
C GLN A 114 0.73 12.43 21.49
#